data_AF-A0A2S9FKW1-F1
#
_entry.id   AF-A0A2S9FKW1-F1
#
_cell.length_a   1.000
_cell.length_b   1.000
_cell.length_c   1.000
_cell.angle_alpha   90.00
_cell.angle_beta   90.00
_cell.angle_gamma   90.00
#
_symmetry.space_group_name_H-M   'P 1'
#
loop_
_entity.id
_entity.type
_entity.pdbx_description
1 polymer ?
#
loop_
_entity_poly.entity_id
_entity_poly.type
_entity_poly.pdbx_seq_one_letter_code
_entity_poly.pdbx_strand_id
1 'polypeptide(L)'
;HAFFRQYYNLRDLLCRIDPHLSMLAPLDDYPLVDALGRRDTFRGLPRTPPLNAIAFALRSPTFRLRDLVRLNARAAAPLAAVSVPGTYDELDDLDAETFLHNINFPEAARHLAFEVFSRSFFTRPAALSAAELATMFHIYFLGSSEGLVFDVAKSNFDVALW
;
A
#
# COMPACT_ATOMS: atom_id res chain seq x y z
N HIS A 1 -14.26 3.73 -7.97
CA HIS A 1 -12.81 3.58 -8.20
C HIS A 1 -12.07 4.55 -7.27
N ALA A 2 -10.89 4.16 -6.79
CA ALA A 2 -10.08 4.98 -5.90
C ALA A 2 -9.12 5.88 -6.70
N PHE A 3 -9.00 7.15 -6.34
CA PHE A 3 -8.04 8.09 -6.93
C PHE A 3 -7.02 8.50 -5.87
N PHE A 4 -5.83 7.91 -5.92
CA PHE A 4 -4.77 8.24 -4.99
C PHE A 4 -4.28 9.68 -5.19
N ARG A 5 -3.91 10.34 -4.09
CA ARG A 5 -3.37 11.72 -4.13
C ARG A 5 -2.04 11.82 -4.85
N GLN A 6 -1.31 10.71 -4.84
CA GLN A 6 -0.02 10.50 -5.49
C GLN A 6 -0.09 10.48 -7.02
N TYR A 7 -1.28 10.39 -7.61
CA TYR A 7 -1.45 10.35 -9.06
C TYR A 7 -1.33 11.76 -9.67
N TYR A 8 -0.20 12.44 -9.45
CA TYR A 8 -0.02 13.86 -9.80
C TYR A 8 -0.40 14.16 -11.26
N ASN A 9 0.11 13.38 -12.21
CA ASN A 9 -0.22 13.56 -13.63
C ASN A 9 -1.72 13.39 -13.93
N LEU A 10 -2.38 12.41 -13.29
CA LEU A 10 -3.82 12.21 -13.46
C LEU A 10 -4.61 13.35 -12.83
N ARG A 11 -4.21 13.79 -11.64
CA ARG A 11 -4.88 14.89 -10.93
C ARG A 11 -4.70 16.20 -11.70
N ASP A 12 -3.52 16.45 -12.26
CA ASP A 12 -3.28 17.60 -13.15
C ASP A 12 -4.17 17.55 -14.40
N LEU A 13 -4.40 16.37 -14.96
CA LEU A 13 -5.34 16.20 -16.07
C LEU A 13 -6.77 16.49 -15.63
N LEU A 14 -7.20 15.97 -14.48
CA LEU A 14 -8.54 16.18 -13.93
C LEU A 14 -8.79 17.66 -13.55
N CYS A 15 -7.77 18.37 -13.06
CA CYS A 15 -7.82 19.80 -12.76
C CYS A 15 -8.10 20.67 -14.00
N ARG A 16 -7.86 20.16 -15.21
CA ARG A 16 -8.22 20.88 -16.45
C ARG A 16 -9.72 20.95 -16.69
N ILE A 17 -10.48 20.01 -16.11
CA ILE A 17 -11.94 19.90 -16.25
C ILE A 17 -12.63 20.46 -15.00
N ASP A 18 -12.11 20.13 -13.82
CA ASP A 18 -12.59 20.64 -12.53
C ASP A 18 -11.40 21.14 -11.69
N PRO A 19 -11.10 22.46 -11.69
CA PRO A 19 -9.95 23.04 -11.01
C PRO A 19 -9.92 22.81 -9.49
N HIS A 20 -11.08 22.55 -8.88
CA HIS A 20 -11.19 22.31 -7.46
C HIS A 20 -11.28 20.81 -7.11
N LEU A 21 -11.27 19.93 -8.12
CA LEU A 21 -11.52 18.50 -7.98
C LEU A 21 -12.78 18.24 -7.13
N SER A 22 -13.79 19.10 -7.26
CA SER A 22 -15.06 19.04 -6.53
C SER A 22 -15.84 17.76 -6.80
N MET A 23 -15.59 17.09 -7.92
CA MET A 23 -16.10 15.75 -8.26
C MET A 23 -15.53 14.62 -7.38
N LEU A 24 -14.43 14.86 -6.67
CA LEU A 24 -13.82 13.91 -5.74
C LEU A 24 -14.21 14.23 -4.29
N ALA A 25 -14.51 13.19 -3.52
CA ALA A 25 -14.68 13.27 -2.07
C ALA A 25 -13.49 12.62 -1.36
N PRO A 26 -12.90 13.26 -0.34
CA PRO A 26 -11.84 12.66 0.44
C PRO A 26 -12.39 11.48 1.24
N LEU A 27 -11.71 10.35 1.17
CA LEU A 27 -12.03 9.20 2.02
C LEU A 27 -11.14 9.23 3.26
N ASP A 28 -11.65 9.71 4.39
CA ASP A 28 -10.85 9.91 5.62
C ASP A 28 -10.40 8.61 6.33
N ASP A 29 -10.87 7.46 5.86
CA ASP A 29 -10.43 6.16 6.37
C ASP A 29 -10.66 5.04 5.34
N TYR A 30 -9.77 4.05 5.35
CA TYR A 30 -9.92 2.81 4.58
C TYR A 30 -9.75 1.62 5.53
N PRO A 31 -10.84 1.19 6.20
CA PRO A 31 -10.76 0.10 7.16
C PRO A 31 -10.49 -1.22 6.42
N LEU A 32 -9.35 -1.83 6.69
CA LEU A 32 -9.08 -3.19 6.28
C LEU A 32 -9.74 -4.12 7.29
N VAL A 33 -10.62 -4.99 6.81
CA VAL A 33 -11.30 -5.98 7.64
C VAL A 33 -10.72 -7.33 7.29
N ASP A 34 -10.05 -7.97 8.24
CA ASP A 34 -9.55 -9.32 8.02
C ASP A 34 -10.67 -10.38 8.10
N ALA A 35 -10.36 -11.62 7.73
CA ALA A 35 -11.30 -12.75 7.76
C ALA A 35 -11.85 -13.07 9.17
N LEU A 36 -11.25 -12.54 10.23
CA LEU A 36 -11.67 -12.70 11.63
C LEU A 36 -12.45 -11.48 12.16
N GLY A 37 -12.75 -10.50 11.31
CA GLY A 37 -13.50 -9.29 11.65
C GLY A 37 -12.69 -8.21 12.37
N ARG A 38 -11.37 -8.35 12.46
CA ARG A 38 -10.48 -7.31 12.99
C ARG A 38 -10.39 -6.17 11.99
N ARG A 39 -10.45 -4.94 12.49
CA ARG A 39 -10.42 -3.71 11.68
C ARG A 39 -9.11 -2.97 11.88
N ASP A 40 -8.33 -2.83 10.81
CA ASP A 40 -7.17 -1.95 10.76
C ASP A 40 -7.55 -0.63 10.08
N THR A 41 -7.21 0.50 10.70
CA THR A 41 -7.52 1.85 10.20
C THR A 41 -6.24 2.60 9.89
N PHE A 42 -6.24 3.38 8.79
CA PHE A 42 -5.14 4.27 8.44
C PHE A 42 -5.32 5.68 9.00
N ARG A 43 -6.42 5.92 9.74
CA ARG A 43 -6.74 7.23 10.30
C ARG A 43 -5.72 7.64 11.39
N GLY A 44 -5.19 8.85 11.23
CA GLY A 44 -4.33 9.47 12.25
C GLY A 44 -2.95 8.85 12.39
N LEU A 45 -2.44 8.23 11.33
CA LEU A 45 -1.03 7.84 11.26
C LEU A 45 -0.14 9.07 11.01
N PRO A 46 1.10 9.09 11.54
CA PRO A 46 2.11 10.06 11.13
C PRO A 46 2.23 10.09 9.62
N ARG A 47 2.48 11.27 9.03
CA ARG A 47 2.67 11.42 7.58
C ARG A 47 4.12 11.22 7.13
N THR A 48 5.03 10.95 8.07
CA THR A 48 6.45 10.86 7.78
C THR A 48 6.85 9.39 7.63
N PRO A 49 7.30 8.94 6.45
CA PRO A 49 7.94 7.63 6.31
C PRO A 49 9.28 7.60 7.06
N PRO A 50 9.67 6.47 7.70
CA PRO A 50 8.93 5.22 7.91
C PRO A 50 8.06 5.21 9.19
N LEU A 51 7.94 6.35 9.90
CA LEU A 51 7.18 6.46 11.16
C LEU A 51 5.70 6.10 10.98
N ASN A 52 5.14 6.36 9.79
CA ASN A 52 3.78 5.99 9.41
C ASN A 52 3.54 4.47 9.47
N ALA A 53 4.45 3.67 8.91
CA ALA A 53 4.38 2.22 8.87
C ALA A 53 4.60 1.61 10.26
N ILE A 54 5.53 2.17 11.03
CA ILE A 54 5.76 1.75 12.42
C ILE A 54 4.54 2.04 13.28
N ALA A 55 3.94 3.23 13.18
CA ALA A 55 2.73 3.58 13.91
C ALA A 55 1.54 2.71 13.51
N PHE A 56 1.42 2.33 12.24
CA PHE A 56 0.42 1.38 11.77
C PHE A 56 0.63 0.01 12.39
N ALA A 57 1.85 -0.52 12.34
CA ALA A 57 2.18 -1.81 12.94
C ALA A 57 2.00 -1.82 14.47
N LEU A 58 2.21 -0.69 15.16
CA LEU A 58 1.96 -0.56 16.60
C LEU A 58 0.47 -0.48 16.95
N ARG A 59 -0.35 0.14 16.09
CA ARG A 59 -1.80 0.30 16.30
C ARG A 59 -2.63 -0.88 15.81
N SER A 60 -2.09 -1.65 14.87
CA SER A 60 -2.82 -2.75 14.25
C SER A 60 -2.93 -3.94 15.21
N PRO A 61 -4.14 -4.39 15.59
CA PRO A 61 -4.33 -5.65 16.31
C PRO A 61 -3.88 -6.89 15.50
N THR A 62 -3.58 -6.72 14.22
CA THR A 62 -3.05 -7.74 13.31
C THR A 62 -1.53 -7.89 13.45
N PHE A 63 -0.83 -6.83 13.83
CA PHE A 63 0.62 -6.82 14.10
C PHE A 63 0.90 -6.91 15.60
N ARG A 64 1.33 -8.08 16.09
CA ARG A 64 1.81 -8.17 17.47
C ARG A 64 3.27 -7.70 17.51
N LEU A 65 3.62 -6.88 18.51
CA LEU A 65 4.99 -6.39 18.72
C LEU A 65 6.05 -7.51 18.67
N ARG A 66 5.70 -8.70 19.17
CA ARG A 66 6.56 -9.89 19.17
C ARG A 66 6.94 -10.36 17.76
N ASP A 67 6.07 -10.13 16.78
CA ASP A 67 6.26 -10.58 15.40
C ASP A 67 7.14 -9.58 14.64
N LEU A 68 7.11 -8.30 15.02
CA LEU A 68 8.05 -7.28 14.52
C LEU A 68 9.50 -7.57 14.92
N VAL A 69 9.73 -8.09 16.12
CA VAL A 69 11.09 -8.45 16.59
C VAL A 69 11.66 -9.64 15.81
N ARG A 70 10.81 -10.44 15.17
CA ARG A 70 11.22 -11.59 14.36
C ARG A 70 11.46 -11.25 12.90
N LEU A 71 11.16 -10.02 12.47
CA LEU A 71 11.42 -9.57 11.11
C LEU A 71 12.92 -9.57 10.83
N ASN A 72 13.29 -10.12 9.68
CA ASN A 72 14.64 -10.01 9.18
C ASN A 72 14.81 -8.63 8.53
N ALA A 73 15.29 -7.66 9.31
CA ALA A 73 15.50 -6.29 8.86
C ALA A 73 16.40 -6.18 7.61
N ARG A 74 17.37 -7.10 7.46
CA ARG A 74 18.25 -7.15 6.29
C ARG A 74 17.51 -7.60 5.04
N ALA A 75 16.66 -8.62 5.15
CA ALA A 75 15.83 -9.07 4.03
C ALA A 75 14.69 -8.09 3.72
N ALA A 76 14.25 -7.28 4.69
CA ALA A 76 13.24 -6.24 4.49
C ALA A 76 13.80 -4.94 3.90
N ALA A 77 15.12 -4.77 3.85
CA ALA A 77 15.76 -3.54 3.36
C ALA A 77 15.28 -3.12 1.95
N PRO A 78 15.08 -4.04 0.99
CA PRO A 78 14.57 -3.67 -0.34
C PRO A 78 13.15 -3.07 -0.33
N LEU A 79 12.33 -3.34 0.69
CA LEU A 79 11.02 -2.68 0.85
C LEU A 79 11.17 -1.20 1.21
N ALA A 80 12.21 -0.86 1.97
CA ALA A 80 12.44 0.49 2.46
C ALA A 80 13.26 1.35 1.48
N ALA A 81 14.10 0.74 0.67
CA ALA A 81 15.03 1.41 -0.25
C ALA A 81 14.79 0.96 -1.69
N VAL A 82 13.55 1.10 -2.17
CA VAL A 82 13.22 0.80 -3.57
C VAL A 82 13.91 1.81 -4.48
N SER A 83 14.57 1.31 -5.52
CA SER A 83 15.19 2.09 -6.58
C SER A 83 14.91 1.40 -7.91
N VAL A 84 14.32 2.10 -8.86
CA VAL A 84 14.08 1.55 -10.21
C VAL A 84 15.19 2.08 -11.13
N PRO A 85 15.92 1.23 -11.88
CA PRO A 85 15.65 -0.19 -12.13
C PRO A 85 16.26 -1.18 -11.12
N GLY A 86 17.17 -0.77 -10.24
CA GLY A 86 17.99 -1.70 -9.44
C GLY A 86 17.22 -2.74 -8.60
N THR A 87 16.05 -2.41 -8.07
CA THR A 87 15.17 -3.34 -7.36
C THR A 87 14.65 -4.47 -8.26
N TYR A 88 14.41 -4.19 -9.54
CA TYR A 88 14.05 -5.22 -10.51
C TYR A 88 15.27 -6.09 -10.84
N ASP A 89 16.44 -5.49 -11.02
CA ASP A 89 17.67 -6.27 -11.26
C ASP A 89 18.00 -7.24 -10.10
N GLU A 90 17.66 -6.87 -8.86
CA GLU A 90 17.97 -7.67 -7.66
C GLU A 90 16.89 -8.70 -7.28
N LEU A 91 15.61 -8.43 -7.56
CA LEU A 91 14.50 -9.20 -7.01
C LEU A 91 13.55 -9.80 -8.04
N ASP A 92 13.67 -9.50 -9.33
CA ASP A 92 12.68 -9.93 -10.32
C ASP A 92 12.68 -11.45 -10.56
N ASP A 93 13.80 -12.12 -10.31
CA ASP A 93 13.93 -13.58 -10.36
C ASP A 93 13.29 -14.30 -9.15
N LEU A 94 12.90 -13.55 -8.12
CA LEU A 94 12.31 -14.09 -6.90
C LEU A 94 10.79 -13.84 -6.90
N ASP A 95 10.01 -14.83 -6.47
CA ASP A 95 8.58 -14.61 -6.27
C ASP A 95 8.27 -13.92 -4.94
N ALA A 96 7.14 -13.22 -4.90
CA ALA A 96 6.68 -12.43 -3.77
C ALA A 96 6.42 -13.27 -2.51
N GLU A 97 6.02 -14.53 -2.65
CA GLU A 97 5.78 -15.44 -1.53
C GLU A 97 7.10 -15.83 -0.85
N THR A 98 8.09 -16.26 -1.63
CA THR A 98 9.44 -16.58 -1.16
C THR A 98 10.11 -15.35 -0.53
N PHE A 99 9.95 -14.18 -1.13
CA PHE A 99 10.49 -12.93 -0.57
C PHE A 99 9.92 -12.61 0.82
N LEU A 100 8.60 -12.67 0.98
CA LEU A 100 7.96 -12.42 2.28
C LEU A 100 8.29 -13.49 3.32
N HIS A 101 8.51 -14.73 2.89
CA HIS A 101 9.03 -15.77 3.76
C HIS A 101 10.46 -15.45 4.24
N ASN A 102 11.34 -14.98 3.36
CA ASN A 102 12.73 -14.60 3.70
C ASN A 102 12.80 -13.41 4.67
N ILE A 103 11.84 -12.49 4.58
CA ILE A 103 11.67 -11.39 5.53
C ILE A 103 11.18 -11.89 6.90
N ASN A 104 10.69 -13.13 6.97
CA ASN A 104 9.96 -13.67 8.11
C ASN A 104 8.74 -12.79 8.44
N PHE A 105 8.04 -12.35 7.40
CA PHE A 105 6.90 -11.45 7.55
C PHE A 105 5.76 -12.18 8.29
N PRO A 106 5.08 -11.54 9.27
CA PRO A 106 4.04 -12.21 10.04
C PRO A 106 2.93 -12.73 9.14
N GLU A 107 2.44 -13.96 9.35
CA GLU A 107 1.43 -14.60 8.49
C GLU A 107 0.14 -13.76 8.38
N ALA A 108 -0.30 -13.17 9.49
CA ALA A 108 -1.44 -12.26 9.51
C ALA A 108 -1.23 -10.99 8.67
N ALA A 109 0.00 -10.46 8.64
CA ALA A 109 0.37 -9.30 7.84
C ALA A 109 0.59 -9.65 6.37
N ARG A 110 1.08 -10.85 6.07
CA ARG A 110 1.13 -11.40 4.71
C ARG A 110 -0.25 -11.46 4.11
N HIS A 111 -1.24 -11.99 4.83
CA HIS A 111 -2.63 -12.00 4.37
C HIS A 111 -3.18 -10.60 4.09
N LEU A 112 -2.90 -9.62 4.96
CA LEU A 112 -3.35 -8.25 4.76
C LEU A 112 -2.70 -7.60 3.52
N ALA A 113 -1.38 -7.69 3.39
CA ALA A 113 -0.65 -7.21 2.23
C ALA A 113 -1.18 -7.89 0.95
N PHE A 114 -1.28 -9.21 0.97
CA PHE A 114 -1.81 -9.97 -0.15
C PHE A 114 -3.26 -9.66 -0.47
N GLU A 115 -4.13 -9.40 0.50
CA GLU A 115 -5.52 -9.05 0.23
C GLU A 115 -5.63 -7.69 -0.47
N VAL A 116 -4.83 -6.70 -0.05
CA VAL A 116 -4.79 -5.39 -0.70
C VAL A 116 -4.18 -5.48 -2.09
N PHE A 117 -3.09 -6.22 -2.26
CA PHE A 117 -2.39 -6.33 -3.54
C PHE A 117 -3.08 -7.28 -4.52
N SER A 118 -3.58 -8.44 -4.09
CA SER A 118 -4.28 -9.39 -4.97
C SER A 118 -5.58 -8.82 -5.54
N ARG A 119 -6.30 -7.98 -4.78
CA ARG A 119 -7.47 -7.25 -5.30
C ARG A 119 -7.10 -6.18 -6.32
N SER A 120 -5.85 -5.71 -6.30
CA SER A 120 -5.35 -4.71 -7.24
C SER A 120 -4.74 -5.34 -8.51
N PHE A 121 -4.05 -6.47 -8.38
CA PHE A 121 -3.29 -7.12 -9.47
C PHE A 121 -3.93 -8.40 -10.02
N PHE A 122 -5.00 -8.91 -9.40
CA PHE A 122 -5.68 -10.15 -9.79
C PHE A 122 -4.75 -11.35 -9.97
N THR A 123 -3.60 -11.37 -9.27
CA THR A 123 -2.53 -12.37 -9.45
C THR A 123 -2.20 -13.04 -8.12
N ARG A 124 -1.87 -14.34 -8.16
CA ARG A 124 -1.46 -15.12 -6.99
C ARG A 124 -0.03 -14.72 -6.57
N PRO A 125 0.29 -14.66 -5.26
CA PRO A 125 1.63 -14.26 -4.79
C PRO A 125 2.79 -15.04 -5.40
N ALA A 126 2.68 -16.37 -5.53
CA ALA A 126 3.68 -17.21 -6.19
C ALA A 126 3.88 -16.94 -7.70
N ALA A 127 3.03 -16.11 -8.32
CA ALA A 127 3.15 -15.68 -9.71
C ALA A 127 3.45 -14.17 -9.83
N LEU A 128 3.72 -13.49 -8.72
CA LEU A 128 4.07 -12.07 -8.67
C LEU A 128 5.57 -11.96 -8.35
N SER A 129 6.28 -11.12 -9.10
CA SER A 129 7.68 -10.78 -8.83
C SER A 129 7.84 -10.10 -7.47
N ALA A 130 8.91 -10.43 -6.75
CA ALA A 130 9.27 -9.78 -5.50
C ALA A 130 9.65 -8.31 -5.71
N ALA A 131 10.22 -7.96 -6.87
CA ALA A 131 10.53 -6.57 -7.22
C ALA A 131 9.25 -5.73 -7.36
N GLU A 132 8.21 -6.28 -8.00
CA GLU A 132 6.90 -5.65 -8.15
C GLU A 132 6.24 -5.46 -6.77
N LEU A 133 6.24 -6.51 -5.93
CA LEU A 133 5.74 -6.41 -4.57
C LEU A 133 6.49 -5.32 -3.77
N ALA A 134 7.82 -5.30 -3.85
CA ALA A 134 8.63 -4.35 -3.11
C ALA A 134 8.36 -2.91 -3.54
N THR A 135 8.32 -2.68 -4.86
CA THR A 135 8.03 -1.37 -5.45
C THR A 135 6.65 -0.87 -5.03
N MET A 136 5.64 -1.72 -5.09
CA MET A 136 4.28 -1.37 -4.71
C MET A 136 4.16 -1.12 -3.22
N PHE A 137 4.71 -2.00 -2.39
CA PHE A 137 4.75 -1.79 -0.94
C PHE A 137 5.41 -0.45 -0.62
N HIS A 138 6.51 -0.12 -1.28
CA HIS A 138 7.18 1.15 -1.09
C HIS A 138 6.30 2.32 -1.51
N ILE A 139 5.71 2.33 -2.71
CA ILE A 139 4.82 3.41 -3.18
C ILE A 139 3.65 3.62 -2.22
N TYR A 140 2.98 2.55 -1.80
CA TYR A 140 1.77 2.63 -0.98
C TYR A 140 2.04 3.00 0.48
N PHE A 141 3.13 2.49 1.07
CA PHE A 141 3.39 2.66 2.51
C PHE A 141 4.52 3.63 2.84
N LEU A 142 5.52 3.78 1.99
CA LEU A 142 6.76 4.51 2.28
C LEU A 142 7.00 5.72 1.36
N GLY A 143 6.42 5.73 0.16
CA GLY A 143 6.75 6.67 -0.92
C GLY A 143 5.95 7.97 -0.90
N SER A 144 4.88 8.06 -0.11
CA SER A 144 4.07 9.28 -0.05
C SER A 144 3.72 9.70 1.37
N SER A 145 3.97 10.98 1.65
CA SER A 145 3.51 11.67 2.86
C SER A 145 1.98 11.80 2.93
N GLU A 146 1.29 11.49 1.83
CA GLU A 146 -0.16 11.52 1.69
C GLU A 146 -0.80 10.17 2.09
N GLY A 147 0.01 9.12 2.26
CA GLY A 147 -0.39 7.80 2.76
C GLY A 147 -1.31 7.00 1.82
N LEU A 148 -2.02 6.04 2.40
CA LEU A 148 -3.01 5.17 1.74
C LEU A 148 -4.39 5.82 1.55
N VAL A 149 -4.51 7.11 1.86
CA VAL A 149 -5.74 7.87 1.73
C VAL A 149 -5.94 8.22 0.26
N PHE A 150 -7.10 7.89 -0.29
CA PHE A 150 -7.48 8.20 -1.67
C PHE A 150 -8.81 8.93 -1.69
N ASP A 151 -9.09 9.62 -2.79
CA ASP A 151 -10.38 10.26 -3.00
C ASP A 151 -11.25 9.37 -3.91
N VAL A 152 -12.57 9.47 -3.78
CA VAL A 152 -13.53 8.72 -4.60
C VAL A 152 -14.41 9.68 -5.39
N ALA A 153 -14.83 9.26 -6.59
CA ALA A 153 -15.82 10.03 -7.33
C ALA A 153 -17.14 10.11 -6.54
N LYS A 154 -17.73 11.31 -6.44
CA LYS A 154 -18.98 11.56 -5.71
C LYS A 154 -20.21 10.95 -6.39
N SER A 155 -20.12 10.65 -7.68
CA SER A 155 -21.18 10.08 -8.49
C SER A 155 -20.59 9.10 -9.52
N ASN A 156 -21.47 8.45 -10.29
CA ASN A 156 -21.06 7.60 -11.41
C ASN A 156 -20.21 8.41 -12.41
N PHE A 157 -19.26 7.75 -13.08
CA PHE A 157 -18.28 8.43 -13.93
C PHE A 157 -18.89 9.23 -15.08
N ASP A 158 -19.99 8.76 -15.64
CA ASP A 158 -20.77 9.44 -16.67
C ASP A 158 -21.41 10.77 -16.19
N VAL A 159 -21.57 10.93 -14.88
CA VAL A 159 -22.10 12.15 -14.24
C VAL A 159 -21.00 13.02 -13.63
N ALA A 160 -19.92 12.39 -13.15
CA ALA A 160 -18.84 13.07 -12.43
C ALA A 160 -17.76 13.66 -13.34
N LEU A 161 -17.53 13.08 -14.53
CA LEU A 161 -16.40 13.39 -15.42
C LEU A 161 -16.83 13.97 -16.78
N TRP A 162 -18.08 14.41 -16.91
CA TRP A 162 -18.64 14.97 -18.14
C TRP A 162 -19.25 16.36 -17.92
#